data_AF-A0A075KBT3-F1
#
_entry.id   AF-A0A075KBT3-F1
#
_cell.length_a   1.000
_cell.length_b   1.000
_cell.length_c   1.000
_cell.angle_alpha   90.00
_cell.angle_beta   90.00
_cell.angle_gamma   90.00
#
_symmetry.space_group_name_H-M   'P 1'
#
loop_
_entity.id
_entity.type
_entity.pdbx_description
1 polymer ?
#
loop_
_entity_poly.entity_id
_entity_poly.type
_entity_poly.pdbx_seq_one_letter_code
_entity_poly.pdbx_strand_id
1 'polypeptide(L)'
;MIEKSFVFYMTGTGNSYKVAMWFAEVARSMGMQTGVQQIKTEKLCFGPDEKTLCVFTLPTHGFTAPWLVIKQIFQLPRANGASAVVLPTRAGTRVKGIALPGMEGTAGYLTAFLLFLKGYKIKGVMGIDMPSNWTAVHWGLSKENAEFIISEAEPKVNSFAKTVLLGQVYFGGFIPLVLGLLLASVSFMYLIMAQLILSKLFFASDKCVGCGLCSNICPTKAIKMTGKIKKRPYWSYSCDSCMACMNYCPHKAIEASPILAIVFYYLTTVPAAAYLQGHLFNGHLDWLPINWVGIVQYVFVLIAVYLAYILIHQVMRWRLFSMIFSRLSHTHYLRRYHAPDVTLKDINNR
;
A
#
# COMPACT_ATOMS: atom_id res chain seq x y z
N MET A 1 27.81 5.30 -19.99
CA MET A 1 26.50 5.10 -20.63
C MET A 1 25.78 4.00 -19.86
N ILE A 2 24.46 4.09 -19.68
CA ILE A 2 23.69 3.05 -18.99
C ILE A 2 23.54 1.86 -19.93
N GLU A 3 23.90 0.66 -19.48
CA GLU A 3 23.81 -0.58 -20.27
C GLU A 3 22.75 -1.54 -19.71
N LYS A 4 22.47 -1.45 -18.40
CA LYS A 4 21.53 -2.31 -17.68
C LYS A 4 20.48 -1.48 -16.96
N SER A 5 19.24 -1.94 -16.98
CA SER A 5 18.14 -1.35 -16.23
C SER A 5 17.45 -2.41 -15.37
N PHE A 6 17.27 -2.13 -14.07
CA PHE A 6 16.45 -2.94 -13.18
C PHE A 6 15.23 -2.12 -12.76
N VAL A 7 14.06 -2.54 -13.24
CA VAL A 7 12.79 -1.89 -12.95
C VAL A 7 12.08 -2.64 -11.83
N PHE A 8 12.10 -2.05 -10.64
CA PHE A 8 11.42 -2.54 -9.45
C PHE A 8 10.05 -1.88 -9.32
N TYR A 9 9.02 -2.69 -9.06
CA TYR A 9 7.68 -2.17 -8.86
C TYR A 9 6.99 -2.76 -7.64
N MET A 10 6.33 -1.95 -6.83
CA MET A 10 5.31 -2.44 -5.92
C MET A 10 3.96 -2.18 -6.56
N THR A 11 3.05 -3.15 -6.59
CA THR A 11 1.70 -2.88 -7.07
C THR A 11 0.65 -3.68 -6.31
N GLY A 12 -0.52 -3.07 -6.13
CA GLY A 12 -1.70 -3.74 -5.62
C GLY A 12 -2.70 -4.05 -6.71
N THR A 13 -2.99 -3.08 -7.58
CA THR A 13 -4.03 -3.17 -8.62
C THR A 13 -3.48 -3.07 -10.05
N GLY A 14 -2.16 -3.14 -10.25
CA GLY A 14 -1.54 -3.12 -11.58
C GLY A 14 -1.10 -1.75 -12.10
N ASN A 15 -1.47 -0.64 -11.45
CA ASN A 15 -1.10 0.71 -11.90
C ASN A 15 0.41 0.92 -12.02
N SER A 16 1.14 0.70 -10.93
CA SER A 16 2.60 0.86 -10.92
C SER A 16 3.32 -0.19 -11.76
N TYR A 17 2.69 -1.36 -11.98
CA TYR A 17 3.20 -2.36 -12.93
C TYR A 17 3.15 -1.84 -14.37
N LYS A 18 2.05 -1.21 -14.81
CA LYS A 18 2.00 -0.57 -16.13
C LYS A 18 3.11 0.47 -16.31
N VAL A 19 3.29 1.34 -15.31
CA VAL A 19 4.39 2.34 -15.33
C VAL A 19 5.76 1.69 -15.44
N ALA A 20 5.98 0.58 -14.75
CA ALA A 20 7.22 -0.18 -14.86
C ALA A 20 7.42 -0.79 -16.25
N MET A 21 6.36 -1.36 -16.83
CA MET A 21 6.41 -1.96 -18.16
C MET A 21 6.68 -0.92 -19.25
N TRP A 22 5.99 0.22 -19.24
CA TRP A 22 6.24 1.31 -20.19
C TRP A 22 7.69 1.80 -20.12
N PHE A 23 8.23 2.03 -18.92
CA PHE A 23 9.63 2.40 -18.77
C PHE A 23 10.56 1.31 -19.31
N ALA A 24 10.28 0.04 -18.98
CA ALA A 24 11.10 -1.09 -19.39
C ALA A 24 11.11 -1.28 -20.91
N GLU A 25 9.97 -1.06 -21.58
CA GLU A 25 9.83 -1.12 -23.04
C GLU A 25 10.68 -0.05 -23.72
N VAL A 26 10.67 1.19 -23.21
CA VAL A 26 11.56 2.24 -23.72
C VAL A 26 13.02 1.86 -23.52
N ALA A 27 13.41 1.38 -22.34
CA ALA A 27 14.79 0.95 -22.07
C ALA A 27 15.24 -0.19 -23.02
N ARG A 28 14.38 -1.19 -23.25
CA ARG A 28 14.66 -2.29 -24.20
C ARG A 28 14.76 -1.78 -25.64
N SER A 29 13.90 -0.85 -26.05
CA SER A 29 13.94 -0.26 -27.40
C SER A 29 15.24 0.52 -27.67
N MET A 30 15.90 1.00 -26.61
CA MET A 30 17.21 1.65 -26.67
C MET A 30 18.38 0.67 -26.51
N GLY A 31 18.12 -0.64 -26.57
CA GLY A 31 19.15 -1.70 -26.53
C GLY A 31 19.64 -2.08 -25.14
N MET A 32 18.99 -1.64 -24.06
CA MET A 32 19.44 -1.94 -22.70
C MET A 32 18.95 -3.30 -22.19
N GLN A 33 19.83 -4.02 -21.48
CA GLN A 33 19.44 -5.23 -20.77
C GLN A 33 18.52 -4.86 -19.59
N THR A 34 17.23 -5.17 -19.72
CA THR A 34 16.20 -4.68 -18.79
C THR A 34 15.45 -5.80 -18.08
N GLY A 35 15.65 -5.90 -16.77
CA GLY A 35 14.87 -6.75 -15.87
C GLY A 35 13.72 -6.00 -15.21
N VAL A 36 12.59 -6.68 -14.97
CA VAL A 36 11.42 -6.12 -14.28
C VAL A 36 11.05 -7.05 -13.13
N GLN A 37 10.98 -6.53 -11.90
CA GLN A 37 10.77 -7.35 -10.70
C GLN A 37 9.79 -6.69 -9.73
N GLN A 38 8.85 -7.49 -9.21
CA GLN A 38 7.94 -7.03 -8.15
C GLN A 38 8.66 -6.98 -6.81
N ILE A 39 8.48 -5.87 -6.09
CA ILE A 39 8.88 -5.69 -4.71
C ILE A 39 7.93 -6.50 -3.82
N LYS A 40 8.46 -7.55 -3.20
CA LYS A 40 7.79 -8.43 -2.22
C LYS A 40 8.59 -8.46 -0.92
N THR A 41 8.27 -9.34 0.02
CA THR A 41 9.03 -9.52 1.28
C THR A 41 10.44 -10.07 1.09
N GLU A 42 10.65 -10.81 0.00
CA GLU A 42 11.92 -11.38 -0.40
C GLU A 42 12.90 -10.28 -0.78
N LYS A 43 14.17 -10.43 -0.39
CA LYS A 43 15.21 -9.43 -0.68
C LYS A 43 15.42 -9.32 -2.19
N LEU A 44 15.49 -8.09 -2.70
CA LEU A 44 15.93 -7.83 -4.06
C LEU A 44 17.43 -8.15 -4.20
N CYS A 45 17.76 -9.09 -5.10
CA CYS A 45 19.12 -9.55 -5.34
C CYS A 45 19.57 -9.17 -6.75
N PHE A 46 20.46 -8.19 -6.85
CA PHE A 46 21.11 -7.79 -8.10
C PHE A 46 22.47 -7.16 -7.79
N GLY A 47 23.35 -7.11 -8.80
CA GLY A 47 24.67 -6.48 -8.70
C GLY A 47 24.65 -5.10 -9.35
N PRO A 48 24.43 -4.01 -8.58
CA PRO A 48 24.53 -2.66 -9.13
C PRO A 48 25.97 -2.33 -9.53
N ASP A 49 26.13 -1.65 -10.65
CA ASP A 49 27.39 -1.10 -11.14
C ASP A 49 27.16 0.31 -11.75
N GLU A 50 28.23 0.98 -12.17
CA GLU A 50 28.16 2.34 -12.74
C GLU A 50 27.30 2.45 -14.01
N LYS A 51 27.06 1.33 -14.68
CA LYS A 51 26.27 1.24 -15.91
C LYS A 51 24.83 0.77 -15.65
N THR A 52 24.45 0.65 -14.38
CA THR A 52 23.14 0.20 -13.93
C THR A 52 22.24 1.40 -13.59
N LEU A 53 21.02 1.39 -14.14
CA LEU A 53 19.93 2.25 -13.72
C LEU A 53 18.87 1.44 -12.94
N CYS A 54 18.58 1.85 -11.71
CA CYS A 54 17.49 1.28 -10.92
C CYS A 54 16.25 2.18 -11.03
N VAL A 55 15.11 1.61 -11.41
CA VAL A 55 13.86 2.34 -11.59
C VAL A 55 12.88 1.84 -10.55
N PHE A 56 12.32 2.73 -9.73
CA PHE A 56 11.34 2.38 -8.71
C PHE A 56 9.97 2.94 -9.06
N THR A 57 9.01 2.05 -9.30
CA THR A 57 7.59 2.43 -9.46
C THR A 57 6.80 1.94 -8.26
N LEU A 58 5.98 2.80 -7.66
CA LEU A 58 5.30 2.47 -6.40
C LEU A 58 3.97 3.19 -6.26
N PRO A 59 2.96 2.61 -5.58
CA PRO A 59 1.77 3.34 -5.21
C PRO A 59 2.09 4.36 -4.11
N THR A 60 1.39 5.49 -4.11
CA THR A 60 1.40 6.40 -2.97
C THR A 60 0.43 5.91 -1.91
N HIS A 61 0.91 5.68 -0.69
CA HIS A 61 0.10 5.27 0.45
C HIS A 61 0.14 6.38 1.51
N GLY A 62 -1.01 6.97 1.84
CA GLY A 62 -1.08 8.04 2.85
C GLY A 62 -0.15 9.22 2.55
N PHE A 63 -0.08 9.66 1.28
CA PHE A 63 0.81 10.74 0.80
C PHE A 63 2.32 10.46 1.00
N THR A 64 2.71 9.19 1.14
CA THR A 64 4.11 8.80 1.26
C THR A 64 4.39 7.42 0.63
N ALA A 65 5.64 6.98 0.71
CA ALA A 65 6.10 5.71 0.17
C ALA A 65 5.57 4.53 1.02
N PRO A 66 5.14 3.41 0.41
CA PRO A 66 4.71 2.24 1.16
C PRO A 66 5.84 1.67 2.03
N TRP A 67 5.45 1.12 3.18
CA TRP A 67 6.39 0.54 4.13
C TRP A 67 7.22 -0.61 3.54
N LEU A 68 6.62 -1.44 2.68
CA LEU A 68 7.35 -2.48 1.95
C LEU A 68 8.50 -1.91 1.09
N VAL A 69 8.27 -0.80 0.38
CA VAL A 69 9.31 -0.17 -0.46
C VAL A 69 10.42 0.40 0.41
N ILE A 70 10.05 1.13 1.48
CA ILE A 70 11.01 1.68 2.45
C ILE A 70 11.90 0.57 3.04
N LYS A 71 11.29 -0.53 3.50
CA LYS A 71 12.02 -1.71 4.03
C LYS A 71 12.96 -2.33 2.99
N GLN A 72 12.52 -2.43 1.75
CA GLN A 72 13.33 -3.01 0.68
C GLN A 72 14.52 -2.12 0.35
N ILE A 73 14.36 -0.80 0.31
CA ILE A 73 15.50 0.13 0.13
C ILE A 73 16.56 -0.08 1.22
N PHE A 74 16.15 -0.25 2.48
CA PHE A 74 17.11 -0.52 3.55
C PHE A 74 17.88 -1.84 3.37
N GLN A 75 17.33 -2.82 2.64
CA GLN A 75 17.96 -4.10 2.35
C GLN A 75 18.76 -4.12 1.04
N LEU A 76 18.64 -3.07 0.21
CA LEU A 76 19.36 -2.98 -1.06
C LEU A 76 20.88 -2.99 -0.88
N PRO A 77 21.62 -3.55 -1.86
CA PRO A 77 23.06 -3.36 -1.95
C PRO A 77 23.39 -1.86 -2.06
N ARG A 78 24.59 -1.48 -1.61
CA ARG A 78 25.14 -0.14 -1.88
C ARG A 78 25.28 0.07 -3.38
N ALA A 79 25.14 1.31 -3.82
CA ALA A 79 24.98 1.62 -5.24
C ALA A 79 26.15 1.22 -6.15
N ASN A 80 27.39 1.14 -5.65
CA ASN A 80 28.56 0.86 -6.48
C ASN A 80 28.58 1.73 -7.77
N GLY A 81 28.23 3.02 -7.61
CA GLY A 81 28.14 4.01 -8.69
C GLY A 81 26.86 3.99 -9.54
N ALA A 82 25.92 3.08 -9.28
CA ALA A 82 24.63 2.97 -9.96
C ALA A 82 23.75 4.22 -9.79
N SER A 83 22.91 4.44 -10.79
CA SER A 83 21.92 5.52 -10.81
C SER A 83 20.54 5.01 -10.43
N ALA A 84 19.66 5.91 -9.96
CA ALA A 84 18.26 5.57 -9.68
C ALA A 84 17.27 6.65 -10.10
N VAL A 85 16.04 6.23 -10.42
CA VAL A 85 14.88 7.10 -10.64
C VAL A 85 13.64 6.58 -9.92
N VAL A 86 12.72 7.48 -9.61
CA VAL A 86 11.50 7.15 -8.86
C VAL A 86 10.24 7.70 -9.54
N LEU A 87 9.27 6.81 -9.76
CA LEU A 87 8.00 7.10 -10.42
C LEU A 87 6.83 6.69 -9.50
N PRO A 88 6.47 7.50 -8.48
CA PRO A 88 5.31 7.20 -7.65
C PRO A 88 4.03 7.38 -8.47
N THR A 89 3.15 6.38 -8.45
CA THR A 89 1.80 6.50 -8.97
C THR A 89 0.91 7.17 -7.94
N ARG A 90 0.12 8.16 -8.38
CA ARG A 90 -0.79 8.95 -7.56
C ARG A 90 -2.20 8.87 -8.10
N ALA A 91 -3.17 8.96 -7.19
CA ALA A 91 -4.59 8.72 -7.44
C ALA A 91 -5.25 9.79 -8.32
N GLY A 92 -4.96 9.77 -9.61
CA GLY A 92 -5.63 10.60 -10.60
C GLY A 92 -7.12 10.28 -10.66
N THR A 93 -7.93 11.31 -10.88
CA THR A 93 -9.38 11.19 -11.03
C THR A 93 -9.88 12.02 -12.20
N ARG A 94 -11.11 11.76 -12.63
CA ARG A 94 -11.79 12.53 -13.68
C ARG A 94 -13.23 12.78 -13.26
N VAL A 95 -13.60 14.05 -13.13
CA VAL A 95 -14.93 14.48 -12.68
C VAL A 95 -15.52 15.39 -13.73
N LYS A 96 -16.69 15.03 -14.27
CA LYS A 96 -17.37 15.79 -15.34
C LYS A 96 -16.45 16.14 -16.51
N GLY A 97 -15.63 15.18 -16.94
CA GLY A 97 -14.68 15.35 -18.06
C GLY A 97 -13.34 15.98 -17.69
N ILE A 98 -13.22 16.65 -16.54
CA ILE A 98 -11.99 17.31 -16.09
C ILE A 98 -11.10 16.32 -15.36
N ALA A 99 -9.87 16.13 -15.86
CA ALA A 99 -8.86 15.32 -15.19
C ALA A 99 -8.20 16.11 -14.07
N LEU A 100 -8.17 15.52 -12.87
CA LEU A 100 -7.53 16.11 -11.70
C LEU A 100 -6.35 15.25 -11.30
N PRO A 101 -5.16 15.85 -11.10
CA PRO A 101 -3.99 15.10 -10.68
C PRO A 101 -4.20 14.53 -9.28
N GLY A 102 -3.61 13.37 -9.03
CA GLY A 102 -3.50 12.83 -7.69
C GLY A 102 -2.43 13.57 -6.88
N MET A 103 -2.16 13.07 -5.68
CA MET A 103 -1.12 13.60 -4.80
C MET A 103 -0.20 12.47 -4.31
N GLU A 104 1.07 12.53 -4.71
CA GLU A 104 2.12 11.61 -4.27
C GLU A 104 2.74 12.01 -2.93
N GLY A 105 2.57 13.27 -2.52
CA GLY A 105 3.15 13.81 -1.30
C GLY A 105 4.67 13.62 -1.26
N THR A 106 5.16 13.00 -0.19
CA THR A 106 6.58 12.70 0.01
C THR A 106 7.03 11.42 -0.70
N ALA A 107 6.14 10.62 -1.31
CA ALA A 107 6.47 9.27 -1.76
C ALA A 107 7.68 9.18 -2.70
N GLY A 108 7.72 10.06 -3.71
CA GLY A 108 8.81 10.10 -4.69
C GLY A 108 10.13 10.52 -4.04
N TYR A 109 10.13 11.66 -3.37
CA TYR A 109 11.34 12.26 -2.81
C TYR A 109 11.86 11.55 -1.55
N LEU A 110 11.00 10.96 -0.71
CA LEU A 110 11.43 10.11 0.40
C LEU A 110 12.17 8.88 -0.14
N THR A 111 11.60 8.21 -1.14
CA THR A 111 12.23 7.05 -1.79
C THR A 111 13.57 7.45 -2.41
N ALA A 112 13.61 8.57 -3.15
CA ALA A 112 14.84 9.09 -3.74
C ALA A 112 15.90 9.46 -2.69
N PHE A 113 15.50 10.07 -1.58
CA PHE A 113 16.38 10.41 -0.48
C PHE A 113 16.98 9.17 0.18
N LEU A 114 16.17 8.14 0.45
CA LEU A 114 16.67 6.88 1.01
C LEU A 114 17.64 6.16 0.07
N LEU A 115 17.39 6.19 -1.25
CA LEU A 115 18.31 5.67 -2.26
C LEU A 115 19.60 6.48 -2.33
N PHE A 116 19.52 7.81 -2.21
CA PHE A 116 20.69 8.68 -2.12
C PHE A 116 21.56 8.33 -0.90
N LEU A 117 20.96 8.10 0.27
CA LEU A 117 21.67 7.64 1.47
C LEU A 117 22.33 6.26 1.28
N LYS A 118 21.83 5.44 0.35
CA LYS A 118 22.45 4.17 -0.07
C LYS A 118 23.55 4.34 -1.13
N GLY A 119 23.85 5.57 -1.53
CA GLY A 119 24.90 5.94 -2.49
C GLY A 119 24.45 5.99 -3.95
N TYR A 120 23.15 5.84 -4.24
CA TYR A 120 22.66 5.86 -5.62
C TYR A 120 22.64 7.28 -6.16
N LYS A 121 23.09 7.46 -7.42
CA LYS A 121 23.01 8.74 -8.12
C LYS A 121 21.57 8.96 -8.59
N ILE A 122 20.82 9.84 -7.92
CA ILE A 122 19.43 10.09 -8.30
C ILE A 122 19.39 10.91 -9.59
N LYS A 123 18.78 10.35 -10.64
CA LYS A 123 18.64 10.99 -11.95
C LYS A 123 17.26 11.59 -12.17
N GLY A 124 16.27 11.24 -11.35
CA GLY A 124 14.98 11.87 -11.46
C GLY A 124 13.85 11.31 -10.61
N VAL A 125 12.82 12.14 -10.47
CA VAL A 125 11.58 11.87 -9.76
C VAL A 125 10.42 12.46 -10.58
N MET A 126 9.38 11.67 -10.84
CA MET A 126 8.16 12.16 -11.51
C MET A 126 6.92 11.42 -11.01
N GLY A 127 5.95 12.15 -10.46
CA GLY A 127 4.65 11.60 -10.12
C GLY A 127 3.83 11.25 -11.36
N ILE A 128 3.25 10.04 -11.40
CA ILE A 128 2.45 9.55 -12.53
C ILE A 128 0.99 9.39 -12.08
N ASP A 129 0.11 10.15 -12.71
CA ASP A 129 -1.33 10.05 -12.49
C ASP A 129 -1.84 8.70 -13.01
N MET A 130 -2.31 7.85 -12.09
CA MET A 130 -2.95 6.58 -12.40
C MET A 130 -4.31 6.52 -11.72
N PRO A 131 -5.27 5.73 -12.23
CA PRO A 131 -6.64 5.72 -11.71
C PRO A 131 -6.68 5.41 -10.21
N SER A 132 -7.43 6.21 -9.46
CA SER A 132 -7.61 5.98 -8.02
C SER A 132 -8.19 4.60 -7.73
N ASN A 133 -7.59 3.89 -6.76
CA ASN A 133 -7.83 2.48 -6.51
C ASN A 133 -8.02 2.14 -5.02
N TRP A 134 -8.24 3.15 -4.15
CA TRP A 134 -8.46 2.92 -2.72
C TRP A 134 -9.91 2.48 -2.43
N THR A 135 -10.24 1.28 -2.92
CA THR A 135 -11.61 0.75 -2.93
C THR A 135 -12.21 0.42 -1.57
N ALA A 136 -11.42 0.53 -0.51
CA ALA A 136 -11.90 0.48 0.88
C ALA A 136 -12.60 1.78 1.29
N VAL A 137 -12.29 2.91 0.63
CA VAL A 137 -12.83 4.24 0.99
C VAL A 137 -13.79 4.75 -0.08
N HIS A 138 -13.45 4.63 -1.36
CA HIS A 138 -14.27 5.14 -2.46
C HIS A 138 -14.42 4.12 -3.61
N TRP A 139 -15.32 4.36 -4.55
CA TRP A 139 -15.53 3.45 -5.69
C TRP A 139 -14.37 3.50 -6.69
N GLY A 140 -14.13 2.38 -7.39
CA GLY A 140 -13.27 2.36 -8.57
C GLY A 140 -13.85 3.19 -9.72
N LEU A 141 -12.98 3.85 -10.48
CA LEU A 141 -13.38 4.70 -11.61
C LEU A 141 -14.11 3.90 -12.71
N SER A 142 -14.84 4.59 -13.59
CA SER A 142 -15.39 3.96 -14.81
C SER A 142 -14.27 3.53 -15.74
N LYS A 143 -14.57 2.56 -16.61
CA LYS A 143 -13.64 2.08 -17.64
C LYS A 143 -13.11 3.26 -18.47
N GLU A 144 -14.01 4.10 -18.97
CA GLU A 144 -13.69 5.31 -19.71
C GLU A 144 -12.75 6.27 -18.95
N ASN A 145 -13.07 6.59 -17.68
CA ASN A 145 -12.23 7.50 -16.90
C ASN A 145 -10.86 6.90 -16.61
N ALA A 146 -10.81 5.60 -16.32
CA ALA A 146 -9.57 4.90 -16.07
C ALA A 146 -8.69 4.86 -17.33
N GLU A 147 -9.26 4.50 -18.48
CA GLU A 147 -8.56 4.45 -19.77
C GLU A 147 -8.02 5.82 -20.17
N PHE A 148 -8.81 6.88 -20.00
CA PHE A 148 -8.34 8.25 -20.26
C PHE A 148 -7.14 8.64 -19.40
N ILE A 149 -7.18 8.38 -18.09
CA ILE A 149 -6.06 8.70 -17.19
C ILE A 149 -4.82 7.89 -17.59
N ILE A 150 -5.01 6.62 -17.96
CA ILE A 150 -3.92 5.74 -18.40
C ILE A 150 -3.30 6.22 -19.72
N SER A 151 -4.13 6.62 -20.70
CA SER A 151 -3.63 7.11 -21.99
C SER A 151 -2.85 8.41 -21.86
N GLU A 152 -3.19 9.26 -20.89
CA GLU A 152 -2.44 10.48 -20.58
C GLU A 152 -1.13 10.22 -19.82
N ALA A 153 -1.04 9.09 -19.10
CA ALA A 153 0.11 8.73 -18.28
C ALA A 153 1.25 8.11 -19.11
N GLU A 154 0.93 7.25 -20.07
CA GLU A 154 1.91 6.50 -20.85
C GLU A 154 2.90 7.40 -21.63
N PRO A 155 2.48 8.43 -22.39
CA PRO A 155 3.41 9.33 -23.07
C PRO A 155 4.35 10.07 -22.12
N LYS A 156 3.88 10.40 -20.91
CA LYS A 156 4.71 11.08 -19.88
C LYS A 156 5.81 10.15 -19.37
N VAL A 157 5.48 8.89 -19.10
CA VAL A 157 6.46 7.87 -18.70
C VAL A 157 7.47 7.64 -19.83
N ASN A 158 7.00 7.54 -21.08
CA ASN A 158 7.87 7.34 -22.23
C ASN A 158 8.84 8.51 -22.45
N SER A 159 8.35 9.74 -22.30
CA SER A 159 9.20 10.95 -22.38
C SER A 159 10.23 10.98 -21.26
N PHE A 160 9.80 10.77 -20.01
CA PHE A 160 10.71 10.72 -18.85
C PHE A 160 11.78 9.63 -18.99
N ALA A 161 11.38 8.43 -19.44
CA ALA A 161 12.31 7.33 -19.68
C ALA A 161 13.38 7.74 -20.69
N LYS A 162 12.99 8.28 -21.86
CA LYS A 162 13.94 8.76 -22.87
C LYS A 162 14.89 9.81 -22.30
N THR A 163 14.38 10.82 -21.59
CA THR A 163 15.19 11.87 -20.96
C THR A 163 16.28 11.28 -20.07
N VAL A 164 15.92 10.39 -19.14
CA VAL A 164 16.87 9.81 -18.19
C VAL A 164 17.85 8.86 -18.87
N LEU A 165 17.38 8.04 -19.81
CA LEU A 165 18.20 7.04 -20.51
C LEU A 165 19.23 7.70 -21.44
N LEU A 166 18.94 8.91 -21.95
CA LEU A 166 19.90 9.76 -22.66
C LEU A 166 20.91 10.48 -21.73
N GLY A 167 20.86 10.21 -20.43
CA GLY A 167 21.79 10.75 -19.44
C GLY A 167 21.39 12.09 -18.83
N GLN A 168 20.23 12.63 -19.20
CA GLN A 168 19.70 13.86 -18.61
C GLN A 168 19.07 13.57 -17.24
N VAL A 169 18.79 14.64 -16.48
CA VAL A 169 18.12 14.55 -15.18
C VAL A 169 16.76 15.23 -15.23
N TYR A 170 15.80 14.72 -14.47
CA TYR A 170 14.46 15.31 -14.41
C TYR A 170 13.86 15.21 -13.01
N PHE A 171 13.52 16.34 -12.39
CA PHE A 171 12.88 16.38 -11.08
C PHE A 171 11.59 17.18 -11.15
N GLY A 172 10.45 16.49 -11.02
CA GLY A 172 9.13 17.08 -10.92
C GLY A 172 8.47 16.81 -9.57
N GLY A 173 7.23 17.27 -9.39
CA GLY A 173 6.45 16.97 -8.18
C GLY A 173 6.81 17.84 -6.95
N PHE A 174 7.42 19.01 -7.15
CA PHE A 174 7.76 19.92 -6.04
C PHE A 174 6.53 20.40 -5.25
N ILE A 175 5.41 20.71 -5.94
CA ILE A 175 4.16 21.11 -5.26
C ILE A 175 3.62 19.97 -4.38
N PRO A 176 3.42 18.73 -4.89
CA PRO A 176 3.09 17.59 -4.06
C PRO A 176 4.06 17.35 -2.90
N LEU A 177 5.38 17.55 -3.10
CA LEU A 177 6.36 17.43 -2.02
C LEU A 177 6.08 18.42 -0.89
N VAL A 178 5.91 19.71 -1.21
CA VAL A 178 5.63 20.76 -0.21
C VAL A 178 4.34 20.45 0.54
N LEU A 179 3.26 20.09 -0.17
CA LEU A 179 2.00 19.69 0.45
C LEU A 179 2.16 18.43 1.31
N GLY A 180 2.93 17.45 0.85
CA GLY A 180 3.24 16.23 1.60
C GLY A 180 4.01 16.50 2.88
N LEU A 181 4.93 17.47 2.88
CA LEU A 181 5.66 17.90 4.08
C LEU A 181 4.74 18.61 5.07
N LEU A 182 3.80 19.45 4.59
CA LEU A 182 2.76 20.03 5.45
C LEU A 182 1.85 18.96 6.06
N LEU A 183 1.63 17.86 5.34
CA LEU A 183 0.87 16.69 5.77
C LEU A 183 1.75 15.58 6.37
N ALA A 184 2.98 15.90 6.82
CA ALA A 184 3.91 14.90 7.33
C ALA A 184 3.36 14.16 8.56
N SER A 185 2.63 14.85 9.45
CA SER A 185 1.96 14.23 10.61
C SER A 185 0.93 13.18 10.18
N VAL A 186 0.14 13.48 9.13
CA VAL A 186 -0.83 12.55 8.54
C VAL A 186 -0.12 11.35 7.91
N SER A 187 0.96 11.60 7.17
CA SER A 187 1.77 10.55 6.53
C SER A 187 2.40 9.62 7.56
N PHE A 188 2.98 10.19 8.63
CA PHE A 188 3.57 9.44 9.74
C PHE A 188 2.51 8.61 10.49
N MET A 189 1.37 9.24 10.79
CA MET A 189 0.22 8.55 11.38
C MET A 189 -0.23 7.40 10.49
N TYR A 190 -0.29 7.58 9.17
CA TYR A 190 -0.62 6.51 8.24
C TYR A 190 0.40 5.37 8.32
N LEU A 191 1.71 5.65 8.26
CA LEU A 191 2.73 4.60 8.29
C LEU A 191 2.67 3.71 9.54
N ILE A 192 2.30 4.28 10.69
CA ILE A 192 2.19 3.56 11.97
C ILE A 192 0.79 2.95 12.16
N MET A 193 -0.25 3.78 12.03
CA MET A 193 -1.62 3.41 12.39
C MET A 193 -2.36 2.67 11.27
N ALA A 194 -2.03 2.87 10.00
CA ALA A 194 -2.71 2.16 8.91
C ALA A 194 -2.51 0.64 9.02
N GLN A 195 -1.30 0.21 9.40
CA GLN A 195 -0.98 -1.20 9.61
C GLN A 195 -1.76 -1.81 10.79
N LEU A 196 -1.99 -1.00 11.83
CA LEU A 196 -2.73 -1.40 13.03
C LEU A 196 -4.24 -1.40 12.85
N ILE A 197 -4.79 -0.41 12.14
CA ILE A 197 -6.23 -0.16 12.06
C ILE A 197 -6.81 -0.60 10.72
N LEU A 198 -6.28 -0.12 9.58
CA LEU A 198 -6.91 -0.38 8.28
C LEU A 198 -6.93 -1.86 7.93
N SER A 199 -5.90 -2.61 8.34
CA SER A 199 -5.85 -4.06 8.19
C SER A 199 -7.01 -4.78 8.90
N LYS A 200 -7.49 -4.23 10.01
CA LYS A 200 -8.57 -4.80 10.85
C LYS A 200 -9.96 -4.45 10.38
N LEU A 201 -10.07 -3.53 9.42
CA LEU A 201 -11.34 -3.20 8.78
C LEU A 201 -11.70 -4.22 7.69
N PHE A 202 -10.74 -5.02 7.23
CA PHE A 202 -10.98 -6.04 6.22
C PHE A 202 -11.63 -7.30 6.80
N PHE A 203 -12.63 -7.81 6.08
CA PHE A 203 -13.27 -9.09 6.37
C PHE A 203 -13.64 -9.79 5.06
N ALA A 204 -13.98 -11.08 5.18
CA ALA A 204 -14.51 -11.86 4.08
C ALA A 204 -16.02 -12.06 4.26
N SER A 205 -16.83 -11.73 3.25
CA SER A 205 -18.28 -11.94 3.22
C SER A 205 -18.67 -13.37 2.88
N ASP A 206 -19.96 -13.70 2.96
CA ASP A 206 -20.49 -15.04 2.72
C ASP A 206 -20.14 -15.61 1.32
N LYS A 207 -19.86 -14.72 0.36
CA LYS A 207 -19.37 -15.03 -1.00
C LYS A 207 -17.99 -15.68 -1.04
N CYS A 208 -17.21 -15.62 0.04
CA CYS A 208 -15.86 -16.18 0.07
C CYS A 208 -15.91 -17.69 -0.08
N VAL A 209 -15.22 -18.27 -1.06
CA VAL A 209 -15.13 -19.73 -1.27
C VAL A 209 -13.90 -20.37 -0.61
N GLY A 210 -12.96 -19.57 -0.10
CA GLY A 210 -11.76 -20.08 0.56
C GLY A 210 -10.61 -20.47 -0.37
N CYS A 211 -10.59 -19.97 -1.62
CA CYS A 211 -9.58 -20.32 -2.63
C CYS A 211 -8.14 -19.89 -2.31
N GLY A 212 -7.94 -18.96 -1.37
CA GLY A 212 -6.59 -18.52 -0.95
C GLY A 212 -5.90 -17.54 -1.89
N LEU A 213 -6.51 -17.14 -3.03
CA LEU A 213 -5.91 -16.19 -3.98
C LEU A 213 -5.41 -14.91 -3.30
N CYS A 214 -6.20 -14.34 -2.40
CA CYS A 214 -5.85 -13.14 -1.63
C CYS A 214 -4.53 -13.27 -0.85
N SER A 215 -4.26 -14.44 -0.27
CA SER A 215 -3.01 -14.75 0.42
C SER A 215 -1.87 -14.88 -0.58
N ASN A 216 -2.09 -15.57 -1.69
CA ASN A 216 -1.09 -15.83 -2.72
C ASN A 216 -0.58 -14.57 -3.43
N ILE A 217 -1.43 -13.55 -3.60
CA ILE A 217 -1.06 -12.29 -4.28
C ILE A 217 -0.56 -11.21 -3.32
N CYS A 218 -0.56 -11.45 -2.01
CA CYS A 218 -0.22 -10.45 -1.03
C CYS A 218 1.30 -10.20 -1.00
N PRO A 219 1.79 -9.02 -1.43
CA PRO A 219 3.24 -8.78 -1.53
C PRO A 219 3.93 -8.74 -0.16
N THR A 220 3.18 -8.46 0.91
CA THR A 220 3.67 -8.43 2.30
C THR A 220 3.41 -9.71 3.08
N LYS A 221 2.83 -10.75 2.47
CA LYS A 221 2.41 -12.00 3.13
C LYS A 221 1.54 -11.78 4.38
N ALA A 222 0.75 -10.71 4.39
CA ALA A 222 -0.05 -10.32 5.55
C ALA A 222 -1.31 -11.16 5.76
N ILE A 223 -1.73 -11.96 4.79
CA ILE A 223 -3.00 -12.69 4.85
C ILE A 223 -2.74 -14.16 5.16
N LYS A 224 -3.26 -14.63 6.29
CA LYS A 224 -3.26 -16.05 6.68
C LYS A 224 -4.64 -16.66 6.39
N MET A 225 -4.67 -17.84 5.80
CA MET A 225 -5.90 -18.59 5.58
C MET A 225 -6.21 -19.46 6.82
N THR A 226 -7.32 -19.18 7.53
CA THR A 226 -7.67 -19.82 8.82
C THR A 226 -9.02 -20.54 8.77
N GLY A 227 -9.18 -21.61 9.57
CA GLY A 227 -10.42 -22.40 9.65
C GLY A 227 -10.21 -23.86 9.28
N LYS A 228 -11.04 -24.76 9.85
CA LYS A 228 -10.94 -26.22 9.64
C LYS A 228 -11.72 -26.68 8.39
N ILE A 229 -13.00 -26.33 8.31
CA ILE A 229 -13.89 -26.76 7.22
C ILE A 229 -13.67 -25.89 5.98
N LYS A 230 -13.87 -24.57 6.13
CA LYS A 230 -13.73 -23.58 5.06
C LYS A 230 -12.73 -22.52 5.48
N LYS A 231 -11.56 -22.53 4.83
CA LYS A 231 -10.49 -21.56 5.12
C LYS A 231 -10.94 -20.15 4.71
N ARG A 232 -10.72 -19.16 5.56
CA ARG A 232 -11.04 -17.74 5.32
C ARG A 232 -9.81 -16.86 5.62
N PRO A 233 -9.64 -15.74 4.89
CA PRO A 233 -8.52 -14.84 5.12
C PRO A 233 -8.61 -14.15 6.49
N TYR A 234 -7.44 -13.94 7.08
CA TYR A 234 -7.22 -13.20 8.31
C TYR A 234 -6.01 -12.28 8.10
N TRP A 235 -6.18 -10.98 8.37
CA TRP A 235 -5.18 -9.96 8.05
C TRP A 235 -4.29 -9.65 9.26
N SER A 236 -2.99 -9.87 9.08
CA SER A 236 -1.97 -9.53 10.07
C SER A 236 -1.67 -8.03 10.06
N TYR A 237 -0.88 -7.60 11.04
CA TYR A 237 -0.37 -6.23 11.15
C TYR A 237 0.66 -5.86 10.06
N SER A 238 1.06 -6.79 9.19
CA SER A 238 1.97 -6.52 8.08
C SER A 238 1.26 -6.06 6.80
N CYS A 239 -0.05 -5.80 6.88
CA CYS A 239 -0.84 -5.38 5.72
C CYS A 239 -0.54 -3.92 5.36
N ASP A 240 -0.05 -3.69 4.15
CA ASP A 240 0.21 -2.34 3.62
C ASP A 240 -1.01 -1.68 2.98
N SER A 241 -2.20 -2.28 3.08
CA SER A 241 -3.43 -1.73 2.52
C SER A 241 -3.33 -1.43 1.00
N CYS A 242 -2.58 -2.25 0.25
CA CYS A 242 -2.38 -2.05 -1.20
C CYS A 242 -3.63 -2.37 -2.06
N MET A 243 -4.71 -2.85 -1.46
CA MET A 243 -5.98 -3.20 -2.12
C MET A 243 -5.95 -4.38 -3.10
N ALA A 244 -4.82 -5.11 -3.24
CA ALA A 244 -4.73 -6.27 -4.14
C ALA A 244 -5.81 -7.33 -3.87
N CYS A 245 -5.91 -7.75 -2.60
CA CYS A 245 -6.85 -8.80 -2.18
C CYS A 245 -8.32 -8.43 -2.44
N MET A 246 -8.69 -7.17 -2.26
CA MET A 246 -10.04 -6.67 -2.44
C MET A 246 -10.44 -6.60 -3.92
N ASN A 247 -9.51 -6.13 -4.77
CA ASN A 247 -9.79 -5.88 -6.17
C ASN A 247 -9.68 -7.11 -7.07
N TYR A 248 -8.80 -8.05 -6.74
CA TYR A 248 -8.62 -9.28 -7.53
C TYR A 248 -9.43 -10.48 -7.02
N CYS A 249 -10.27 -10.32 -5.99
CA CYS A 249 -11.12 -11.42 -5.54
C CYS A 249 -12.20 -11.72 -6.60
N PRO A 250 -12.21 -12.91 -7.25
CA PRO A 250 -13.18 -13.22 -8.31
C PRO A 250 -14.61 -13.27 -7.80
N HIS A 251 -14.80 -13.62 -6.51
CA HIS A 251 -16.10 -13.66 -5.86
C HIS A 251 -16.50 -12.33 -5.21
N LYS A 252 -15.69 -11.27 -5.35
CA LYS A 252 -15.87 -9.97 -4.69
C LYS A 252 -16.14 -10.09 -3.19
N ALA A 253 -15.50 -11.07 -2.55
CA ALA A 253 -15.81 -11.47 -1.19
C ALA A 253 -15.02 -10.73 -0.11
N ILE A 254 -14.00 -9.96 -0.49
CA ILE A 254 -13.19 -9.18 0.45
C ILE A 254 -13.76 -7.76 0.48
N GLU A 255 -14.10 -7.31 1.67
CA GLU A 255 -14.79 -6.06 1.96
C GLU A 255 -14.12 -5.37 3.14
N ALA A 256 -14.32 -4.05 3.27
CA ALA A 256 -13.87 -3.27 4.41
C ALA A 256 -15.05 -2.47 4.96
N SER A 257 -15.21 -2.42 6.29
CA SER A 257 -16.37 -1.75 6.90
C SER A 257 -15.96 -0.76 8.00
N PRO A 258 -16.41 0.51 7.94
CA PRO A 258 -16.24 1.49 9.00
C PRO A 258 -16.96 1.06 10.28
N ILE A 259 -17.94 0.17 10.19
CA ILE A 259 -18.61 -0.41 11.37
C ILE A 259 -17.59 -1.12 12.26
N LEU A 260 -16.58 -1.80 11.69
CA LEU A 260 -15.50 -2.38 12.50
C LEU A 260 -14.66 -1.30 13.19
N ALA A 261 -14.42 -0.16 12.54
CA ALA A 261 -13.72 0.96 13.14
C ALA A 261 -14.51 1.52 14.34
N ILE A 262 -15.83 1.65 14.22
CA ILE A 262 -16.72 2.08 15.30
C ILE A 262 -16.68 1.09 16.47
N VAL A 263 -16.77 -0.22 16.19
CA VAL A 263 -16.66 -1.27 17.22
C VAL A 263 -15.33 -1.17 17.96
N PHE A 264 -14.21 -1.06 17.24
CA PHE A 264 -12.90 -0.89 17.87
C PHE A 264 -12.82 0.40 18.66
N TYR A 265 -13.32 1.52 18.14
CA TYR A 265 -13.35 2.80 18.85
C TYR A 265 -14.03 2.65 20.22
N TYR A 266 -15.27 2.15 20.27
CA TYR A 266 -15.99 1.96 21.53
C TYR A 266 -15.29 0.99 22.49
N LEU A 267 -14.68 -0.08 21.99
CA LEU A 267 -13.90 -1.00 22.84
C LEU A 267 -12.67 -0.31 23.44
N THR A 268 -12.00 0.53 22.67
CA THR A 268 -10.79 1.24 23.13
C THR A 268 -11.07 2.42 24.05
N THR A 269 -12.30 2.96 24.06
CA THR A 269 -12.69 4.07 24.95
C THR A 269 -13.22 3.61 26.31
N VAL A 270 -13.38 2.31 26.55
CA VAL A 270 -13.77 1.80 27.88
C VAL A 270 -12.69 2.17 28.90
N PRO A 271 -13.01 2.93 29.97
CA PRO A 271 -12.03 3.43 30.93
C PRO A 271 -11.67 2.35 31.97
N ALA A 272 -11.16 1.21 31.49
CA ALA A 272 -10.84 0.04 32.31
C ALA A 272 -9.85 0.37 33.44
N ALA A 273 -8.86 1.22 33.17
CA ALA A 273 -7.89 1.63 34.18
C ALA A 273 -8.52 2.43 35.32
N ALA A 274 -9.44 3.37 35.01
CA ALA A 274 -10.15 4.13 36.03
C ALA A 274 -11.06 3.23 36.88
N TYR A 275 -11.74 2.27 36.24
CA TYR A 275 -12.55 1.27 36.94
C TYR A 275 -11.70 0.41 37.90
N LEU A 276 -10.56 -0.11 37.43
CA LEU A 276 -9.65 -0.93 38.24
C LEU A 276 -9.02 -0.13 39.38
N GLN A 277 -8.65 1.12 39.15
CA GLN A 277 -8.11 2.00 40.19
C GLN A 277 -9.13 2.17 41.32
N GLY A 278 -10.39 2.48 40.99
CA GLY A 278 -11.46 2.67 41.98
C GLY A 278 -11.84 1.41 42.79
N HIS A 279 -11.49 0.20 42.32
CA HIS A 279 -11.87 -1.05 42.97
C HIS A 279 -10.69 -1.83 43.59
N LEU A 280 -9.48 -1.70 43.05
CA LEU A 280 -8.32 -2.51 43.46
C LEU A 280 -7.21 -1.70 44.13
N PHE A 281 -7.15 -0.38 43.92
CA PHE A 281 -6.06 0.47 44.41
C PHE A 281 -6.61 1.71 45.13
N ASN A 282 -6.82 1.60 46.44
CA ASN A 282 -7.13 2.75 47.32
C ASN A 282 -5.92 3.68 47.57
N GLY A 283 -4.79 3.47 46.89
CA GLY A 283 -3.57 4.24 47.06
C GLY A 283 -3.06 4.81 45.75
N HIS A 284 -2.65 6.08 45.77
CA HIS A 284 -1.95 6.72 44.67
C HIS A 284 -0.57 6.10 44.48
N LEU A 285 -0.33 5.48 43.33
CA LEU A 285 0.98 4.95 42.91
C LEU A 285 1.92 6.09 42.45
N ASP A 286 2.06 7.14 43.28
CA ASP A 286 2.78 8.37 42.93
C ASP A 286 4.29 8.29 43.25
N TRP A 287 4.76 7.19 43.86
CA TRP A 287 6.16 7.00 44.24
C TRP A 287 7.13 6.77 43.06
N LEU A 288 6.60 6.67 41.83
CA LEU A 288 7.38 6.53 40.59
C LEU A 288 6.87 7.55 39.57
N PRO A 289 7.74 8.19 38.76
CA PRO A 289 7.34 9.12 37.70
C PRO A 289 6.74 8.39 36.48
N ILE A 290 5.94 7.34 36.72
CA ILE A 290 5.41 6.42 35.73
C ILE A 290 3.88 6.51 35.78
N ASN A 291 3.26 6.82 34.64
CA ASN A 291 1.80 6.86 34.51
C ASN A 291 1.21 5.43 34.45
N TRP A 292 1.07 4.79 35.60
CA TRP A 292 0.53 3.43 35.72
C TRP A 292 -0.90 3.29 35.16
N VAL A 293 -1.75 4.31 35.33
CA VAL A 293 -3.11 4.34 34.77
C VAL A 293 -3.05 4.27 33.24
N GLY A 294 -2.17 5.08 32.63
CA GLY A 294 -1.96 5.06 31.18
C GLY A 294 -1.44 3.72 30.67
N ILE A 295 -0.52 3.08 31.40
CA ILE A 295 0.01 1.76 31.04
C ILE A 295 -1.09 0.69 31.12
N VAL A 296 -1.85 0.64 32.22
CA VAL A 296 -2.95 -0.32 32.38
C VAL A 296 -3.99 -0.13 31.28
N GLN A 297 -4.36 1.12 30.98
CA GLN A 297 -5.30 1.43 29.90
C GLN A 297 -4.76 0.98 28.54
N TYR A 298 -3.47 1.22 28.27
CA TYR A 298 -2.84 0.81 27.02
C TYR A 298 -2.81 -0.72 26.86
N VAL A 299 -2.46 -1.46 27.93
CA VAL A 299 -2.49 -2.92 27.94
C VAL A 299 -3.92 -3.44 27.70
N PHE A 300 -4.91 -2.85 28.38
CA PHE A 300 -6.32 -3.17 28.15
C PHE A 300 -6.71 -2.98 26.68
N VAL A 301 -6.37 -1.83 26.07
CA VAL A 301 -6.66 -1.52 24.67
C VAL A 301 -6.09 -2.59 23.73
N LEU A 302 -4.82 -2.98 23.93
CA LEU A 302 -4.18 -4.01 23.11
C LEU A 302 -4.89 -5.36 23.22
N ILE A 303 -5.24 -5.79 24.45
CA ILE A 303 -5.94 -7.05 24.70
C ILE A 303 -7.35 -7.00 24.11
N ALA A 304 -8.10 -5.92 24.33
CA ALA A 304 -9.46 -5.73 23.84
C ALA A 304 -9.51 -5.79 22.31
N VAL A 305 -8.62 -5.08 21.61
CA VAL A 305 -8.54 -5.10 20.15
C VAL A 305 -8.16 -6.50 19.65
N TYR A 306 -7.19 -7.17 20.29
CA TYR A 306 -6.77 -8.52 19.91
C TYR A 306 -7.92 -9.53 20.03
N LEU A 307 -8.58 -9.58 21.19
CA LEU A 307 -9.69 -10.50 21.45
C LEU A 307 -10.90 -10.19 20.57
N ALA A 308 -11.27 -8.92 20.42
CA ALA A 308 -12.37 -8.51 19.55
C ALA A 308 -12.10 -8.89 18.11
N TYR A 309 -10.88 -8.70 17.60
CA TYR A 309 -10.54 -9.08 16.24
C TYR A 309 -10.66 -10.59 16.00
N ILE A 310 -10.22 -11.42 16.96
CA ILE A 310 -10.43 -12.87 16.92
C ILE A 310 -11.92 -13.20 16.91
N LEU A 311 -12.68 -12.63 17.84
CA LEU A 311 -14.12 -12.88 17.98
C LEU A 311 -14.88 -12.49 16.71
N ILE A 312 -14.63 -11.30 16.17
CA ILE A 312 -15.20 -10.82 14.90
C ILE A 312 -14.92 -11.85 13.80
N HIS A 313 -13.68 -12.30 13.63
CA HIS A 313 -13.36 -13.28 12.60
C HIS A 313 -13.96 -14.68 12.85
N GLN A 314 -14.25 -15.05 14.10
CA GLN A 314 -14.98 -16.28 14.41
C GLN A 314 -16.46 -16.14 14.07
N VAL A 315 -17.10 -15.04 14.47
CA VAL A 315 -18.52 -14.73 14.18
C VAL A 315 -18.74 -14.61 12.67
N MET A 316 -17.82 -13.98 11.93
CA MET A 316 -17.88 -13.86 10.46
C MET A 316 -17.75 -15.20 9.72
N ARG A 317 -17.51 -16.32 10.41
CA ARG A 317 -17.61 -17.66 9.80
C ARG A 317 -19.05 -18.12 9.65
N TRP A 318 -19.96 -17.58 10.45
CA TRP A 318 -21.37 -17.89 10.39
C TRP A 318 -22.01 -17.14 9.22
N ARG A 319 -22.64 -17.89 8.32
CA ARG A 319 -23.15 -17.36 7.05
C ARG A 319 -24.06 -16.14 7.26
N LEU A 320 -25.03 -16.25 8.18
CA LEU A 320 -25.99 -15.19 8.45
C LEU A 320 -25.32 -13.88 8.87
N PHE A 321 -24.40 -13.93 9.84
CA PHE A 321 -23.65 -12.76 10.30
C PHE A 321 -22.82 -12.13 9.18
N SER A 322 -22.07 -12.95 8.43
CA SER A 322 -21.23 -12.45 7.33
C SER A 322 -22.04 -11.82 6.20
N MET A 323 -23.26 -12.32 5.94
CA MET A 323 -24.16 -11.77 4.92
C MET A 323 -24.74 -10.44 5.36
N ILE A 324 -25.26 -10.35 6.59
CA ILE A 324 -25.81 -9.10 7.15
C ILE A 324 -24.70 -8.03 7.16
N PHE A 325 -23.53 -8.37 7.71
CA PHE A 325 -22.43 -7.43 7.81
C PHE A 325 -21.93 -6.96 6.44
N SER A 326 -21.90 -7.85 5.45
CA SER A 326 -21.59 -7.51 4.07
C SER A 326 -22.59 -6.51 3.49
N ARG A 327 -23.90 -6.74 3.65
CA ARG A 327 -24.93 -5.82 3.13
C ARG A 327 -24.89 -4.42 3.78
N LEU A 328 -24.43 -4.35 5.03
CA LEU A 328 -24.23 -3.09 5.76
C LEU A 328 -22.90 -2.40 5.42
N SER A 329 -21.95 -3.10 4.80
CA SER A 329 -20.67 -2.52 4.38
C SER A 329 -20.86 -1.67 3.12
N HIS A 330 -20.37 -0.44 3.15
CA HIS A 330 -20.37 0.43 1.96
C HIS A 330 -19.60 -0.21 0.79
N THR A 331 -18.50 -0.91 1.09
CA THR A 331 -17.67 -1.56 0.06
C THR A 331 -18.32 -2.72 -0.68
N HIS A 332 -19.49 -3.19 -0.23
CA HIS A 332 -20.30 -4.15 -0.95
C HIS A 332 -20.81 -3.59 -2.28
N TYR A 333 -21.14 -2.30 -2.31
CA TYR A 333 -21.72 -1.61 -3.45
C TYR A 333 -20.67 -0.91 -4.32
N LEU A 334 -19.43 -0.78 -3.84
CA LEU A 334 -18.37 -0.10 -4.56
C LEU A 334 -17.83 -0.94 -5.72
N ARG A 335 -17.63 -0.27 -6.86
CA ARG A 335 -16.94 -0.85 -8.01
C ARG A 335 -15.49 -1.21 -7.63
N ARG A 336 -15.06 -2.42 -7.99
CA ARG A 336 -13.66 -2.85 -7.90
C ARG A 336 -12.86 -2.29 -9.08
N TYR A 337 -11.57 -2.07 -8.88
CA TYR A 337 -10.66 -1.59 -9.90
C TYR A 337 -9.37 -2.40 -9.93
N HIS A 338 -9.01 -2.87 -11.11
CA HIS A 338 -7.66 -3.26 -11.46
C HIS A 338 -7.32 -2.62 -12.80
N ALA A 339 -6.03 -2.40 -13.05
CA ALA A 339 -5.57 -1.84 -14.30
C ALA A 339 -6.03 -2.77 -15.46
N PRO A 340 -6.51 -2.18 -16.58
CA PRO A 340 -6.89 -2.95 -17.75
C PRO A 340 -5.66 -3.70 -18.30
N ASP A 341 -5.89 -4.87 -18.88
CA ASP A 341 -4.85 -5.70 -19.52
C ASP A 341 -3.74 -6.21 -18.60
N VAL A 342 -3.86 -6.01 -17.28
CA VAL A 342 -2.93 -6.55 -16.28
C VAL A 342 -3.55 -7.79 -15.66
N THR A 343 -2.90 -8.93 -15.85
CA THR A 343 -3.32 -10.22 -15.29
C THR A 343 -2.69 -10.46 -13.91
N LEU A 344 -3.25 -11.42 -13.18
CA LEU A 344 -2.67 -11.89 -11.92
C LEU A 344 -1.30 -12.52 -12.08
N LYS A 345 -1.01 -13.11 -13.25
CA LYS A 345 0.30 -13.67 -13.56
C LYS A 345 1.33 -12.56 -13.61
N ASP A 346 1.00 -11.47 -14.29
CA ASP A 346 1.89 -10.33 -14.49
C ASP A 346 2.39 -9.73 -13.17
N ILE A 347 1.47 -9.55 -12.21
CA ILE A 347 1.76 -8.96 -10.88
C ILE A 347 2.04 -10.00 -9.79
N ASN A 348 2.17 -11.28 -10.14
CA ASN A 348 2.53 -12.31 -9.17
C ASN A 348 3.69 -13.19 -9.61
N ASN A 349 4.32 -12.89 -10.75
CA ASN A 349 5.55 -13.55 -11.15
C ASN A 349 6.58 -13.47 -10.02
N ARG A 350 7.23 -14.61 -9.79
CA ARG A 350 8.23 -14.81 -8.73
C ARG A 350 9.61 -14.47 -9.25
#